data_AF-A0A269Y1E7-F1
#
_entry.id   AF-A0A269Y1E7-F1
#
_cell.length_a   1.000
_cell.length_b   1.000
_cell.length_c   1.000
_cell.angle_alpha   90.00
_cell.angle_beta   90.00
_cell.angle_gamma   90.00
#
_symmetry.space_group_name_H-M   'P 1'
#
loop_
_entity.id
_entity.type
_entity.pdbx_description
1 polymer ?
#
loop_
_entity_poly.entity_id
_entity_poly.type
_entity_poly.pdbx_seq_one_letter_code
_entity_poly.pdbx_strand_id
1 'polypeptide(L)'
;MKPSVFRFFYKAPPFAALLALVGVAGCQSVPYQLKVEQTPSTLLYSYAIANGMARGQLMSGGLSLPQIVQIVTADREALAAILVFRDHPGSNTLKVAGLKVEAFLATIDEPAPLGNSMLVLPNGVPVPFSRH
;
A
#
# COMPACT_ATOMS: atom_id res chain seq x y z
N MET A 1 17.66 15.76 33.75
CA MET A 1 18.88 16.33 33.12
C MET A 1 19.04 15.71 31.74
N LYS A 2 19.17 16.54 30.70
CA LYS A 2 18.97 16.24 29.27
C LYS A 2 20.35 16.17 28.58
N PRO A 3 20.66 15.17 27.74
CA PRO A 3 21.97 15.08 27.11
C PRO A 3 22.10 16.07 25.93
N SER A 4 23.31 16.59 25.81
CA SER A 4 23.76 17.63 24.88
C SER A 4 24.02 17.05 23.48
N VAL A 5 23.20 17.40 22.49
CA VAL A 5 23.42 17.05 21.07
C VAL A 5 23.66 18.30 20.19
N PHE A 6 23.47 19.51 20.73
CA PHE A 6 23.39 20.73 19.91
C PHE A 6 24.72 21.45 19.61
N ARG A 7 25.88 20.95 20.09
CA ARG A 7 27.16 21.67 19.90
C ARG A 7 27.96 21.31 18.65
N PHE A 8 27.53 20.34 17.84
CA PHE A 8 28.28 19.93 16.64
C PHE A 8 27.99 20.74 15.37
N PHE A 9 26.93 21.56 15.35
CA PHE A 9 26.48 22.23 14.12
C PHE A 9 27.18 23.57 13.82
N TYR A 10 27.99 24.13 14.72
CA TYR A 10 28.54 25.48 14.53
C TYR A 10 29.86 25.55 13.73
N LYS A 11 30.37 24.40 13.26
CA LYS A 11 31.68 24.32 12.60
C LYS A 11 31.70 23.50 11.31
N ALA A 12 30.53 23.30 10.70
CA ALA A 12 30.41 22.60 9.42
C ALA A 12 30.51 23.61 8.25
N PRO A 13 31.33 23.34 7.22
CA PRO A 13 31.42 24.19 6.04
C PRO A 13 30.06 24.24 5.31
N PRO A 14 29.69 25.34 4.63
CA PRO A 14 28.38 25.53 4.01
C PRO A 14 28.03 24.43 2.98
N PHE A 15 29.04 23.76 2.43
CA PHE A 15 28.89 22.60 1.55
C PHE A 15 28.25 21.38 2.23
N ALA A 16 28.56 21.15 3.51
CA ALA A 16 28.01 20.02 4.27
C ALA A 16 26.52 20.22 4.59
N ALA A 17 26.10 21.46 4.82
CA ALA A 17 24.68 21.81 5.01
C ALA A 17 23.88 21.63 3.71
N LEU A 18 24.49 21.95 2.56
CA LEU A 18 23.86 21.80 1.24
C LEU A 18 23.70 20.32 0.85
N LEU A 19 24.72 19.49 1.13
CA LEU A 19 24.64 18.04 0.94
C LEU A 19 23.62 17.39 1.87
N ALA A 20 23.48 17.86 3.11
CA ALA A 20 22.44 17.38 4.02
C ALA A 20 21.02 17.71 3.51
N LEU A 21 20.81 18.90 2.93
CA LEU A 21 19.52 19.27 2.34
C LEU A 21 19.19 18.48 1.07
N VAL A 22 20.19 18.21 0.21
CA VAL A 22 20.00 17.36 -0.99
C VAL A 22 19.74 15.90 -0.59
N GLY A 23 20.39 15.39 0.47
CA GLY A 23 20.17 14.04 0.98
C GLY A 23 18.75 13.84 1.55
N VAL A 24 18.16 14.87 2.17
CA VAL A 24 16.79 14.79 2.73
C VAL A 24 15.71 14.96 1.64
N ALA A 25 16.00 15.63 0.53
CA ALA A 25 15.06 15.77 -0.58
C ALA A 25 14.83 14.47 -1.38
N GLY A 26 15.71 13.47 -1.25
CA GLY A 26 15.60 12.16 -1.92
C GLY A 26 14.60 11.19 -1.29
N CYS A 27 13.91 11.57 -0.21
CA CYS A 27 12.97 10.68 0.50
C CYS A 27 11.53 10.75 -0.03
N GLN A 28 11.26 11.44 -1.14
CA GLN A 28 10.06 11.14 -1.92
C GLN A 28 10.37 9.93 -2.81
N SER A 29 10.12 8.75 -2.27
CA SER A 29 9.88 7.57 -3.10
C SER A 29 8.78 7.93 -4.09
N VAL A 30 9.15 8.05 -5.37
CA VAL A 30 8.22 8.24 -6.49
C VAL A 30 7.03 7.30 -6.27
N PRO A 31 5.77 7.77 -6.34
CA PRO A 31 4.61 6.91 -6.19
C PRO A 31 4.69 5.88 -7.32
N TYR A 32 5.13 4.69 -6.95
CA TYR A 32 5.48 3.65 -7.90
C TYR A 32 4.15 3.09 -8.41
N GLN A 33 3.72 3.52 -9.59
CA GLN A 33 2.73 2.76 -10.33
C GLN A 33 3.36 1.38 -10.57
N LEU A 34 2.98 0.42 -9.72
CA LEU A 34 3.43 -0.97 -9.77
C LEU A 34 2.86 -1.58 -11.04
N LYS A 35 3.57 -1.36 -12.16
CA LYS A 35 3.35 -2.10 -13.40
C LYS A 35 3.85 -3.50 -13.15
N VAL A 36 2.94 -4.46 -13.06
CA VAL A 36 3.29 -5.86 -12.83
C VAL A 36 3.97 -6.36 -14.11
N GLU A 37 5.25 -6.71 -14.01
CA GLU A 37 5.98 -7.34 -15.10
C GLU A 37 5.27 -8.67 -15.38
N GLN A 38 4.63 -8.78 -16.55
CA GLN A 38 3.64 -9.82 -16.81
C GLN A 38 4.30 -11.14 -17.22
N THR A 39 5.02 -11.75 -16.28
CA THR A 39 5.44 -13.14 -16.36
C THR A 39 4.54 -14.00 -15.47
N PRO A 40 4.32 -15.29 -15.81
CA PRO A 40 3.48 -16.17 -15.01
C PRO A 40 3.90 -16.26 -13.54
N SER A 41 5.22 -16.27 -13.29
CA SER A 41 5.78 -16.32 -11.94
C SER A 41 5.56 -15.00 -11.20
N THR A 42 5.90 -13.87 -11.83
CA THR A 42 5.74 -12.54 -11.22
C THR A 42 4.30 -12.26 -10.85
N LEU A 43 3.34 -12.68 -11.68
CA LEU A 43 1.90 -12.49 -11.43
C LEU A 43 1.43 -13.15 -10.13
N LEU A 44 1.82 -14.40 -9.87
CA LEU A 44 1.47 -15.09 -8.62
C LEU A 44 2.15 -14.46 -7.41
N TYR A 45 3.42 -14.07 -7.53
CA TYR A 45 4.15 -13.37 -6.47
C TYR A 45 3.50 -12.02 -6.14
N SER A 46 3.19 -11.21 -7.15
CA SER A 46 2.52 -9.92 -6.98
C SER A 46 1.16 -10.07 -6.31
N TYR A 47 0.37 -11.08 -6.70
CA TYR A 47 -0.90 -11.38 -6.04
C TYR A 47 -0.71 -11.78 -4.56
N ALA A 48 0.27 -12.63 -4.26
CA ALA A 48 0.54 -13.04 -2.88
C ALA A 48 0.94 -11.86 -1.98
N ILE A 49 1.77 -10.94 -2.49
CA ILE A 49 2.14 -9.70 -1.80
C ILE A 49 0.91 -8.81 -1.60
N ALA A 50 0.11 -8.59 -2.65
CA ALA A 50 -1.12 -7.81 -2.57
C ALA A 50 -2.09 -8.36 -1.51
N ASN A 51 -2.30 -9.68 -1.47
CA ASN A 51 -3.17 -10.32 -0.49
C ASN A 51 -2.62 -10.15 0.95
N GLY A 52 -1.30 -10.24 1.12
CA GLY A 52 -0.63 -9.94 2.39
C GLY A 52 -0.89 -8.49 2.86
N MET A 53 -0.76 -7.52 1.95
CA MET A 53 -1.04 -6.11 2.24
C MET A 53 -2.51 -5.87 2.58
N ALA A 54 -3.44 -6.43 1.81
CA ALA A 54 -4.87 -6.34 2.06
C ALA A 54 -5.25 -6.86 3.45
N ARG A 55 -4.73 -8.02 3.85
CA ARG A 55 -4.92 -8.56 5.20
C ARG A 55 -4.33 -7.66 6.29
N GLY A 56 -3.14 -7.11 6.05
CA GLY A 56 -2.52 -6.13 6.95
C GLY A 56 -3.42 -4.91 7.17
N GLN A 57 -4.02 -4.38 6.11
CA GLN A 57 -4.97 -3.27 6.23
C GLN A 57 -6.25 -3.65 6.96
N LEU A 58 -6.83 -4.83 6.68
CA LEU A 58 -8.01 -5.34 7.40
C LEU A 58 -7.73 -5.50 8.90
N MET A 59 -6.55 -5.99 9.26
CA MET A 59 -6.11 -6.12 10.65
C MET A 59 -5.83 -4.78 11.34
N SER A 60 -5.50 -3.72 10.58
CA SER A 60 -5.25 -2.39 11.15
C SER A 60 -6.49 -1.73 11.77
N GLY A 61 -7.71 -2.22 11.44
CA GLY A 61 -8.97 -1.75 11.99
C GLY A 61 -9.42 -0.35 11.54
N GLY A 62 -8.65 0.31 10.65
CA GLY A 62 -8.95 1.66 10.15
C GLY A 62 -9.85 1.72 8.92
N LEU A 63 -10.33 0.58 8.42
CA LEU A 63 -11.15 0.50 7.20
C LEU A 63 -12.64 0.52 7.51
N SER A 64 -13.38 1.34 6.77
CA SER A 64 -14.84 1.33 6.76
C SER A 64 -15.39 0.08 6.04
N LEU A 65 -16.63 -0.32 6.37
CA LEU A 65 -17.27 -1.47 5.73
C LEU A 65 -17.29 -1.39 4.18
N PRO A 66 -17.58 -0.23 3.54
CA PRO A 66 -17.48 -0.11 2.08
C PRO A 66 -16.08 -0.39 1.54
N GLN A 67 -15.02 0.07 2.22
CA GLN A 67 -13.63 -0.17 1.82
C GLN A 67 -13.28 -1.66 1.94
N ILE A 68 -13.73 -2.32 3.02
CA ILE A 68 -13.56 -3.76 3.19
C ILE A 68 -14.20 -4.52 2.01
N VAL A 69 -15.43 -4.15 1.63
CA VAL A 69 -16.14 -4.77 0.51
C VAL A 69 -15.41 -4.54 -0.81
N GLN A 70 -14.88 -3.33 -1.06
CA GLN A 70 -14.10 -3.02 -2.25
C GLN A 70 -12.83 -3.89 -2.35
N ILE A 71 -12.07 -4.00 -1.27
CA ILE A 71 -10.86 -4.83 -1.21
C ILE A 71 -11.19 -6.30 -1.47
N VAL A 72 -12.23 -6.85 -0.83
CA VAL A 72 -12.63 -8.26 -1.02
C VAL A 72 -13.13 -8.50 -2.45
N THR A 73 -13.83 -7.54 -3.04
CA THR A 73 -14.32 -7.65 -4.42
C THR A 73 -13.14 -7.66 -5.40
N ALA A 74 -12.19 -6.73 -5.23
CA ALA A 74 -10.98 -6.67 -6.05
C ALA A 74 -10.10 -7.92 -5.91
N ASP A 75 -9.96 -8.48 -4.69
CA ASP A 75 -9.25 -9.74 -4.44
C ASP A 75 -9.88 -10.91 -5.23
N ARG A 76 -11.22 -11.03 -5.17
CA ARG A 76 -11.95 -12.08 -5.90
C ARG A 76 -11.79 -11.95 -7.40
N GLU A 77 -11.87 -10.73 -7.95
CA GLU A 77 -11.68 -10.50 -9.38
C GLU A 77 -10.26 -10.84 -9.84
N ALA A 78 -9.25 -10.47 -9.06
CA ALA A 78 -7.87 -10.82 -9.31
C ALA A 78 -7.69 -12.34 -9.30
N LEU A 79 -8.11 -13.01 -8.23
CA LEU A 79 -8.00 -14.47 -8.11
C LEU A 79 -8.73 -15.20 -9.24
N ALA A 80 -9.94 -14.77 -9.61
CA ALA A 80 -10.69 -15.35 -10.71
C ALA A 80 -9.93 -15.24 -12.05
N ALA A 81 -9.32 -14.09 -12.34
CA ALA A 81 -8.53 -13.92 -13.55
C ALA A 81 -7.26 -14.77 -13.56
N ILE A 82 -6.60 -14.93 -12.40
CA ILE A 82 -5.45 -15.84 -12.23
C ILE A 82 -5.87 -17.29 -12.49
N LEU A 83 -7.03 -17.72 -11.97
CA LEU A 83 -7.55 -19.07 -12.20
C LEU A 83 -7.88 -19.30 -13.69
N VAL A 84 -8.48 -18.32 -14.37
CA VAL A 84 -8.72 -18.40 -15.82
C VAL A 84 -7.41 -18.55 -16.59
N PHE A 85 -6.36 -17.80 -16.22
CA PHE A 85 -5.03 -17.95 -16.81
C PHE A 85 -4.41 -19.32 -16.51
N ARG A 86 -4.56 -19.84 -15.29
CA ARG A 86 -4.08 -21.18 -14.92
C ARG A 86 -4.75 -22.26 -15.77
N ASP A 87 -6.07 -22.17 -15.95
CA ASP A 87 -6.85 -23.19 -16.66
C ASP A 87 -6.66 -23.09 -18.18
N HIS A 88 -6.46 -21.88 -18.72
CA HIS A 88 -6.22 -21.61 -20.13
C HIS A 88 -5.01 -20.69 -20.31
N PRO A 89 -3.77 -21.23 -20.26
CA PRO A 89 -2.57 -20.41 -20.32
C PRO A 89 -2.38 -19.81 -21.72
N GLY A 90 -2.51 -18.49 -21.81
CA GLY A 90 -2.26 -17.70 -23.02
C GLY A 90 -1.83 -16.27 -22.71
N SER A 91 -1.31 -15.57 -23.73
CA SER A 91 -0.85 -14.18 -23.59
C SER A 91 -1.99 -13.22 -23.21
N ASN A 92 -3.18 -13.41 -23.78
CA ASN A 92 -4.36 -12.60 -23.46
C ASN A 92 -4.81 -12.81 -22.01
N THR A 93 -4.91 -14.05 -21.57
CA THR A 93 -5.30 -14.40 -20.19
C THR A 93 -4.27 -13.94 -19.18
N LEU A 94 -2.98 -14.02 -19.50
CA LEU A 94 -1.89 -13.49 -18.67
C LEU A 94 -2.02 -11.97 -18.52
N LYS A 95 -2.34 -11.27 -19.61
CA LYS A 95 -2.54 -9.83 -19.59
C LYS A 95 -3.74 -9.40 -18.78
N VAL A 96 -4.88 -10.09 -18.94
CA VAL A 96 -6.08 -9.84 -18.16
C VAL A 96 -5.84 -10.09 -16.68
N ALA A 97 -5.18 -11.20 -16.34
CA ALA A 97 -4.86 -11.54 -14.96
C ALA A 97 -3.90 -10.51 -14.33
N GLY A 98 -2.86 -10.07 -15.06
CA GLY A 98 -1.97 -9.01 -14.60
C GLY A 98 -2.69 -7.67 -14.37
N LEU A 99 -3.58 -7.25 -15.28
CA LEU A 99 -4.39 -6.03 -15.11
C LEU A 99 -5.30 -6.10 -13.88
N LYS A 100 -5.87 -7.26 -13.59
CA LYS A 100 -6.71 -7.45 -12.40
C LYS A 100 -5.90 -7.44 -11.10
N VAL A 101 -4.68 -7.98 -11.11
CA VAL A 101 -3.75 -7.88 -9.97
C VAL A 101 -3.30 -6.42 -9.76
N GLU A 102 -3.03 -5.67 -10.83
CA GLU A 102 -2.73 -4.24 -10.75
C GLU A 102 -3.91 -3.44 -10.17
N ALA A 103 -5.15 -3.73 -10.61
CA ALA A 103 -6.35 -3.10 -10.06
C ALA A 103 -6.56 -3.43 -8.57
N PHE A 104 -6.26 -4.67 -8.16
CA PHE A 104 -6.29 -5.05 -6.76
C PHE A 104 -5.25 -4.31 -5.92
N LEU A 105 -4.02 -4.23 -6.42
CA LEU A 105 -2.95 -3.43 -5.79
C LEU A 105 -3.37 -1.96 -5.63
N ALA A 106 -3.92 -1.34 -6.68
CA ALA A 106 -4.39 0.03 -6.62
C ALA A 106 -5.51 0.25 -5.59
N THR A 107 -6.37 -0.75 -5.40
CA THR A 107 -7.46 -0.70 -4.39
C THR A 107 -6.91 -0.76 -2.96
N ILE A 108 -5.78 -1.45 -2.74
CA ILE A 108 -5.14 -1.54 -1.42
C ILE A 108 -4.30 -0.29 -1.14
N ASP A 109 -3.59 0.22 -2.15
CA ASP A 109 -2.63 1.33 -1.98
C ASP A 109 -3.32 2.69 -1.85
N GLU A 110 -4.64 2.77 -2.07
CA GLU A 110 -5.40 3.99 -1.89
C GLU A 110 -5.41 4.36 -0.39
N PRO A 111 -4.78 5.49 0.00
CA PRO A 111 -4.70 5.85 1.41
C PRO A 111 -6.11 6.15 1.91
N ALA A 112 -6.57 5.37 2.90
CA ALA A 112 -7.78 5.72 3.63
C ALA A 112 -7.65 7.18 4.08
N PRO A 113 -8.56 8.09 3.68
CA PRO A 113 -8.46 9.48 4.07
C PRO A 113 -8.47 9.54 5.59
N LEU A 114 -7.36 9.99 6.18
CA LEU A 114 -7.09 10.13 7.62
C LEU A 114 -8.07 11.06 8.37
N GLY A 115 -9.18 11.46 7.74
CA GLY A 115 -10.19 12.35 8.31
C GLY A 115 -11.36 11.65 9.00
N ASN A 116 -11.70 10.41 8.64
CA ASN A 116 -12.93 9.74 9.09
C ASN A 116 -12.68 8.30 9.58
N SER A 117 -11.62 8.06 10.37
CA SER A 117 -11.44 6.78 11.05
C SER A 117 -12.60 6.53 12.03
N MET A 118 -13.65 5.84 11.59
CA MET A 118 -14.65 5.28 12.48
C MET A 118 -14.15 3.92 12.96
N LEU A 119 -13.98 3.76 14.27
CA LEU A 119 -13.80 2.44 14.85
C LEU A 119 -15.13 1.70 14.81
N VAL A 120 -15.13 0.48 14.25
CA VAL A 120 -16.26 -0.45 14.37
C VAL A 120 -15.94 -1.40 15.51
N LEU A 121 -16.61 -1.23 16.65
CA LEU A 121 -16.55 -2.19 17.74
C LEU A 121 -17.19 -3.53 17.32
N PRO A 122 -16.89 -4.66 17.99
CA PRO A 122 -17.47 -5.98 17.70
C PRO A 122 -19.01 -6.04 17.77
N ASN A 123 -19.67 -4.98 18.24
CA ASN A 123 -21.13 -4.83 18.26
C ASN A 123 -21.70 -4.00 17.07
N GLY A 124 -20.88 -3.64 16.07
CA GLY A 124 -21.32 -2.97 14.84
C GLY A 124 -21.64 -1.47 14.97
N VAL A 125 -21.34 -0.85 16.11
CA VAL A 125 -21.60 0.58 16.33
C VAL A 125 -20.41 1.43 15.84
N PRO A 126 -20.61 2.38 14.92
CA PRO A 126 -19.55 3.31 14.50
C PRO A 126 -19.35 4.41 15.54
N VAL A 127 -18.11 4.61 15.99
CA VAL A 127 -17.73 5.69 16.92
C VAL A 127 -16.67 6.59 16.28
N PRO A 128 -16.82 7.94 16.32
CA PRO A 128 -15.81 8.85 15.81
C PRO A 128 -14.54 8.84 16.68
N PHE A 129 -13.37 8.79 16.05
CA PHE A 129 -12.08 8.96 16.72
C PHE A 129 -11.93 10.41 17.21
N SER A 130 -12.24 10.66 18.49
CA SER A 130 -11.90 11.93 19.12
C SER A 130 -10.51 11.81 19.75
N ARG A 131 -9.51 12.49 19.17
CA ARG A 131 -8.17 12.64 19.80
C ARG A 131 -8.34 13.40 21.12
N HIS A 132 -7.94 12.77 22.23
CA HIS A 132 -7.49 13.47 23.43
C HIS A 132 -5.95 13.46 23.47
#